data_AF-A0A368GE85-F1
#
_entry.id   AF-A0A368GE85-F1
#
_cell.length_a   1.000
_cell.length_b   1.000
_cell.length_c   1.000
_cell.angle_alpha   90.00
_cell.angle_beta   90.00
_cell.angle_gamma   90.00
#
_symmetry.space_group_name_H-M   'P 1'
#
loop_
_entity.id
_entity.type
_entity.pdbx_description
1 polymer ?
#
loop_
_entity_poly.entity_id
_entity_poly.type
_entity_poly.pdbx_seq_one_letter_code
_entity_poly.pdbx_strand_id
1 'polypeptide(L)'
;MKIIAKKWYEFEASPKQRIIVDDGLRYIREANRRGEKYDVLLIDVSYNEHRPLMAPVEEFLADDEIAQMEKILKKDGAVIVNIVTRIENMDKADHVHFAYSRHFPSCYFMQFAKYNKMLFCSKKEKNSWLDNRDELYNRFEMIDKKLDFNLFEESNAKDHEKTKDQTNKS
;
A
#
# COMPACT_ATOMS: atom_id res chain seq x y z
N MET A 1 3.57 -21.32 -0.84
CA MET A 1 4.67 -20.33 -0.71
C MET A 1 5.66 -20.52 0.44
N LYS A 2 5.26 -20.88 1.67
CA LYS A 2 6.19 -21.01 2.82
C LYS A 2 7.45 -21.85 2.56
N ILE A 3 7.31 -23.00 1.89
CA ILE A 3 8.43 -23.90 1.59
C ILE A 3 9.44 -23.22 0.66
N ILE A 4 8.95 -22.54 -0.38
CA ILE A 4 9.81 -21.86 -1.36
C ILE A 4 10.55 -20.70 -0.67
N ALA A 5 9.86 -19.89 0.14
CA ALA A 5 10.48 -18.79 0.88
C ALA A 5 11.63 -19.25 1.78
N LYS A 6 11.44 -20.37 2.49
CA LYS A 6 12.47 -20.94 3.36
C LYS A 6 13.63 -21.59 2.62
N LYS A 7 13.37 -22.26 1.50
CA LYS A 7 14.40 -23.01 0.77
C LYS A 7 15.22 -22.16 -0.19
N TRP A 8 14.61 -21.12 -0.75
CA TRP A 8 15.17 -20.40 -1.90
C TRP A 8 15.24 -18.88 -1.73
N TYR A 9 14.56 -18.30 -0.73
CA TYR A 9 14.58 -16.86 -0.47
C TYR A 9 15.07 -16.53 0.95
N GLU A 10 15.84 -17.44 1.55
CA GLU A 10 16.56 -17.23 2.82
C GLU A 10 15.66 -16.75 3.97
N PHE A 11 14.37 -17.10 3.93
CA PHE A 11 13.46 -16.72 5.00
C PHE A 11 13.78 -17.53 6.27
N GLU A 12 14.19 -16.82 7.33
CA GLU A 12 14.38 -17.36 8.67
C GLU A 12 13.31 -16.83 9.62
N ALA A 13 12.60 -17.74 10.31
CA ALA A 13 11.58 -17.32 11.26
C ALA A 13 12.23 -16.81 12.56
N SER A 14 11.71 -15.70 13.07
CA SER A 14 12.11 -15.12 14.37
C SER A 14 10.87 -14.66 15.14
N PRO A 15 11.00 -14.28 16.43
CA PRO A 15 9.88 -13.67 17.16
C PRO A 15 9.35 -12.38 16.50
N LYS A 16 10.17 -11.70 15.70
CA LYS A 16 9.81 -10.45 14.99
C LYS A 16 9.31 -10.67 13.57
N GLN A 17 9.51 -11.87 13.01
CA GLN A 17 9.14 -12.19 11.62
C GLN A 17 8.71 -13.65 11.50
N ARG A 18 7.43 -13.89 11.18
CA ARG A 18 6.84 -15.23 11.14
C ARG A 18 5.95 -15.39 9.91
N ILE A 19 5.93 -16.61 9.34
CA ILE A 19 4.98 -16.99 8.29
C ILE A 19 3.83 -17.77 8.92
N ILE A 20 2.63 -17.22 8.77
CA ILE A 20 1.36 -17.86 9.09
C ILE A 20 0.75 -18.33 7.78
N VAL A 21 0.36 -19.61 7.71
CA VAL A 21 -0.32 -20.16 6.52
C VAL A 21 -1.79 -20.20 6.85
N ASP A 22 -2.53 -19.23 6.34
CA ASP A 22 -3.95 -19.04 6.58
C ASP A 22 -4.57 -18.23 5.42
N ASP A 23 -5.90 -18.22 5.35
CA ASP A 23 -6.66 -17.22 4.62
C ASP A 23 -6.50 -15.86 5.34
N GLY A 24 -6.08 -14.83 4.60
CA GLY A 24 -5.78 -13.52 5.18
C GLY A 24 -7.00 -12.85 5.83
N LEU A 25 -8.18 -12.95 5.21
CA LEU A 25 -9.41 -12.37 5.74
C LEU A 25 -9.89 -13.11 6.98
N ARG A 26 -9.80 -14.45 6.98
CA ARG A 26 -10.05 -15.25 8.18
C ARG A 26 -9.10 -14.85 9.31
N TYR A 27 -7.81 -14.71 9.02
CA TYR A 27 -6.82 -14.30 10.01
C TYR A 27 -7.15 -12.93 10.61
N ILE A 28 -7.54 -11.95 9.79
CA ILE A 28 -7.94 -10.60 10.21
C ILE A 28 -9.16 -10.65 11.13
N ARG A 29 -10.23 -11.37 10.74
CA ARG A 29 -11.44 -11.55 11.55
C ARG A 29 -11.13 -12.16 12.92
N GLU A 30 -10.30 -13.20 12.94
CA GLU A 30 -9.91 -13.86 14.19
C GLU A 30 -8.95 -13.01 15.03
N ALA A 31 -8.07 -12.21 14.42
CA ALA A 31 -7.24 -11.24 15.13
C ALA A 31 -8.10 -10.19 15.86
N ASN A 32 -9.17 -9.72 15.21
CA ASN A 32 -10.14 -8.83 15.83
C ASN A 32 -10.82 -9.50 17.04
N ARG A 33 -11.25 -10.76 16.91
CA ARG A 33 -11.82 -11.55 18.03
C ARG A 33 -10.86 -11.72 19.20
N ARG A 34 -9.56 -11.89 18.92
CA ARG A 34 -8.50 -11.98 19.94
C ARG A 34 -8.13 -10.63 20.54
N GLY A 35 -8.69 -9.52 20.05
CA GLY A 35 -8.35 -8.17 20.49
C GLY A 35 -6.96 -7.72 20.07
N GLU A 36 -6.35 -8.36 19.07
CA GLU A 36 -5.03 -7.98 18.56
C GLU A 36 -5.09 -6.64 17.83
N LYS A 37 -4.02 -5.84 17.98
CA LYS A 37 -3.85 -4.56 17.29
C LYS A 37 -2.51 -4.47 16.60
N TYR A 38 -2.52 -3.90 15.40
CA TYR A 38 -1.37 -3.73 14.53
C TYR A 38 -1.12 -2.24 14.27
N ASP A 39 0.15 -1.84 14.20
CA ASP A 39 0.54 -0.49 13.79
C ASP A 39 0.30 -0.28 12.28
N VAL A 40 0.64 -1.30 11.48
CA VAL A 40 0.52 -1.27 10.03
C VAL A 40 -0.01 -2.61 9.52
N LEU A 41 -0.91 -2.54 8.54
CA LEU A 41 -1.36 -3.68 7.74
C LEU A 41 -0.95 -3.46 6.28
N LEU A 42 -0.17 -4.37 5.71
CA LEU A 42 0.19 -4.35 4.29
C LEU A 42 -0.65 -5.38 3.54
N ILE A 43 -1.39 -4.94 2.52
CA ILE A 43 -2.19 -5.80 1.66
C ILE A 43 -1.50 -5.90 0.30
N ASP A 44 -0.85 -7.04 0.07
CA ASP A 44 -0.19 -7.40 -1.18
C ASP A 44 -0.66 -8.79 -1.61
N VAL A 45 -1.91 -8.85 -2.06
CA VAL A 45 -2.59 -10.07 -2.50
C VAL A 45 -3.17 -9.83 -3.88
N SER A 46 -2.92 -10.76 -4.79
CA SER A 46 -3.33 -10.62 -6.19
C SER A 46 -3.92 -11.92 -6.74
N TYR A 47 -4.71 -11.79 -7.80
CA TYR A 47 -5.10 -12.92 -8.62
C TYR A 47 -3.89 -13.43 -9.42
N ASN A 48 -3.83 -14.75 -9.65
CA ASN A 48 -2.83 -15.38 -10.51
C ASN A 48 -3.20 -15.33 -12.00
N GLU A 49 -4.05 -14.38 -12.40
CA GLU A 49 -4.56 -14.25 -13.76
C GLU A 49 -4.76 -12.79 -14.15
N HIS A 50 -4.72 -12.52 -15.46
CA HIS A 50 -4.78 -11.16 -15.99
C HIS A 50 -6.21 -10.61 -15.92
N ARG A 51 -6.46 -9.69 -14.99
CA ARG A 51 -7.75 -9.01 -14.79
C ARG A 51 -7.61 -7.49 -14.91
N PRO A 52 -8.69 -6.73 -15.14
CA PRO A 52 -8.65 -5.27 -15.10
C PRO A 52 -8.02 -4.73 -13.80
N LEU A 53 -8.41 -5.31 -12.67
CA LEU A 53 -7.80 -5.15 -11.35
C LEU A 53 -7.21 -6.49 -10.92
N MET A 54 -5.89 -6.56 -10.81
CA MET A 54 -5.16 -7.77 -10.40
C MET A 54 -4.88 -7.78 -8.89
N ALA A 55 -4.64 -6.61 -8.29
CA ALA A 55 -4.43 -6.44 -6.86
C ALA A 55 -5.11 -5.16 -6.36
N PRO A 56 -5.74 -5.16 -5.17
CA PRO A 56 -6.02 -6.35 -4.35
C PRO A 56 -7.07 -7.26 -5.01
N VAL A 57 -7.21 -8.48 -4.51
CA VAL A 57 -8.35 -9.35 -4.90
C VAL A 57 -9.68 -8.75 -4.39
N GLU A 58 -10.78 -9.00 -5.08
CA GLU A 58 -12.07 -8.33 -4.83
C GLU A 58 -12.63 -8.62 -3.43
N GLU A 59 -12.32 -9.78 -2.86
CA GLU A 59 -12.70 -10.15 -1.50
C GLU A 59 -12.11 -9.19 -0.45
N PHE A 60 -10.95 -8.59 -0.71
CA PHE A 60 -10.33 -7.57 0.14
C PHE A 60 -10.92 -6.16 -0.08
N LEU A 61 -11.89 -6.01 -0.97
CA LEU A 61 -12.65 -4.78 -1.20
C LEU A 61 -14.04 -4.81 -0.55
N ALA A 62 -14.45 -5.96 0.00
CA ALA A 62 -15.73 -6.11 0.68
C ALA A 62 -15.81 -5.17 1.89
N ASP A 63 -16.96 -4.50 2.04
CA ASP A 63 -17.17 -3.44 3.01
C ASP A 63 -16.93 -3.90 4.46
N ASP A 64 -17.46 -5.06 4.80
CA ASP A 64 -17.32 -5.70 6.10
C ASP A 64 -15.87 -6.10 6.39
N GLU A 65 -15.13 -6.56 5.37
CA GLU A 65 -13.72 -6.91 5.50
C GLU A 65 -12.83 -5.70 5.72
N ILE A 66 -13.04 -4.60 4.98
CA ILE A 66 -12.32 -3.34 5.23
C ILE A 66 -12.63 -2.84 6.66
N ALA A 67 -13.87 -2.96 7.12
CA ALA A 67 -14.23 -2.64 8.49
C ALA A 67 -13.51 -3.52 9.52
N GLN A 68 -13.26 -4.81 9.23
CA GLN A 68 -12.43 -5.65 10.11
C GLN A 68 -10.97 -5.20 10.11
N MET A 69 -10.42 -4.82 8.95
CA MET A 69 -9.06 -4.29 8.83
C MET A 69 -8.87 -3.01 9.66
N GLU A 70 -9.82 -2.08 9.58
CA GLU A 70 -9.82 -0.85 10.41
C GLU A 70 -9.80 -1.18 11.90
N LYS A 71 -10.63 -2.15 12.32
CA LYS A 71 -10.76 -2.53 13.74
C LYS A 71 -9.47 -3.08 14.29
N ILE A 72 -8.69 -3.85 13.53
CA ILE A 72 -7.43 -4.43 14.02
C ILE A 72 -6.25 -3.43 14.00
N LEU A 73 -6.45 -2.20 13.54
CA LEU A 73 -5.42 -1.17 13.57
C LEU A 73 -5.49 -0.35 14.88
N LYS A 74 -4.31 0.05 15.37
CA LYS A 74 -4.19 1.02 16.46
C LYS A 74 -4.79 2.38 16.06
N LYS A 75 -4.98 3.28 17.03
CA LYS A 75 -5.60 4.61 16.82
C LYS A 75 -4.92 5.46 15.73
N ASP A 76 -3.62 5.27 15.56
CA ASP A 76 -2.72 5.95 14.62
C ASP A 76 -2.19 4.98 13.55
N GLY A 77 -2.78 3.79 13.46
CA GLY A 77 -2.38 2.76 12.52
C GLY A 77 -2.82 3.05 11.08
N ALA A 78 -2.19 2.34 10.15
CA ALA A 78 -2.43 2.49 8.72
C ALA A 78 -2.58 1.14 8.01
N VAL A 79 -3.41 1.11 6.97
CA VAL A 79 -3.42 0.06 5.95
C VAL A 79 -2.79 0.60 4.68
N ILE A 80 -1.90 -0.19 4.07
CA ILE A 80 -1.25 0.13 2.81
C ILE A 80 -1.59 -0.98 1.84
N VAL A 81 -2.21 -0.62 0.71
CA VAL A 81 -2.72 -1.57 -0.27
C VAL A 81 -1.93 -1.40 -1.56
N ASN A 82 -1.30 -2.48 -2.02
CA ASN A 82 -0.71 -2.53 -3.35
C ASN A 82 -1.83 -2.62 -4.39
N ILE A 83 -1.82 -1.73 -5.38
CA ILE A 83 -2.81 -1.72 -6.46
C ILE A 83 -2.11 -1.97 -7.78
N VAL A 84 -2.53 -3.06 -8.42
CA VAL A 84 -2.03 -3.48 -9.72
C VAL A 84 -3.21 -3.60 -10.66
N THR A 85 -3.22 -2.77 -11.71
CA THR A 85 -4.23 -2.77 -12.76
C THR A 85 -3.57 -3.03 -14.11
N ARG A 86 -4.39 -3.29 -15.14
CA ARG A 86 -3.92 -3.11 -16.51
C ARG A 86 -3.77 -1.63 -16.85
N ILE A 87 -2.96 -1.33 -17.86
CA ILE A 87 -2.70 0.05 -18.31
C ILE A 87 -4.01 0.69 -18.81
N GLU A 88 -4.83 -0.06 -19.52
CA GLU A 88 -6.14 0.38 -20.02
C GLU A 88 -7.21 0.49 -18.92
N ASN A 89 -6.92 0.08 -17.68
CA ASN A 89 -7.88 0.04 -16.56
C ASN A 89 -7.36 0.74 -15.30
N MET A 90 -6.52 1.77 -15.44
CA MET A 90 -5.97 2.52 -14.32
C MET A 90 -7.03 3.23 -13.45
N ASP A 91 -8.22 3.46 -14.00
CA ASP A 91 -9.40 3.97 -13.30
C ASP A 91 -9.88 3.02 -12.19
N LYS A 92 -9.59 1.72 -12.30
CA LYS A 92 -9.94 0.74 -11.26
C LYS A 92 -9.25 1.00 -9.93
N ALA A 93 -8.12 1.71 -9.93
CA ALA A 93 -7.48 2.13 -8.69
C ALA A 93 -8.40 3.05 -7.86
N ASP A 94 -9.21 3.88 -8.51
CA ASP A 94 -10.10 4.82 -7.83
C ASP A 94 -11.26 4.08 -7.14
N HIS A 95 -11.65 2.90 -7.66
CA HIS A 95 -12.59 2.02 -6.98
C HIS A 95 -12.02 1.50 -5.65
N VAL A 96 -10.74 1.11 -5.63
CA VAL A 96 -10.05 0.69 -4.40
C VAL A 96 -9.97 1.86 -3.42
N HIS A 97 -9.58 3.05 -3.88
CA HIS A 97 -9.53 4.25 -3.05
C HIS A 97 -10.90 4.57 -2.45
N PHE A 98 -11.96 4.53 -3.25
CA PHE A 98 -13.32 4.75 -2.78
C PHE A 98 -13.74 3.73 -1.72
N ALA A 99 -13.47 2.43 -1.95
CA ALA A 99 -13.84 1.38 -1.02
C ALA A 99 -13.23 1.60 0.38
N TYR A 100 -11.92 1.90 0.44
CA TYR A 100 -11.20 2.12 1.69
C TYR A 100 -11.51 3.47 2.35
N SER A 101 -11.71 4.54 1.56
CA SER A 101 -12.02 5.88 2.09
C SER A 101 -13.34 5.96 2.84
N ARG A 102 -14.22 4.97 2.70
CA ARG A 102 -15.45 4.86 3.51
C ARG A 102 -15.19 4.44 4.96
N HIS A 103 -14.03 3.84 5.23
CA HIS A 103 -13.68 3.29 6.56
C HIS A 103 -12.52 4.05 7.21
N PHE A 104 -11.71 4.77 6.43
CA PHE A 104 -10.55 5.49 6.92
C PHE A 104 -10.70 7.01 6.70
N PRO A 105 -10.41 7.85 7.72
CA PRO A 105 -10.54 9.30 7.61
C PRO A 105 -9.51 9.96 6.69
N SER A 106 -8.43 9.26 6.34
CA SER A 106 -7.40 9.81 5.45
C SER A 106 -6.83 8.72 4.55
N CYS A 107 -6.99 8.90 3.24
CA CYS A 107 -6.51 7.98 2.20
C CYS A 107 -5.87 8.76 1.04
N TYR A 108 -4.69 8.36 0.60
CA TYR A 108 -4.01 8.97 -0.54
C TYR A 108 -3.20 7.95 -1.34
N PHE A 109 -3.05 8.18 -2.64
CA PHE A 109 -2.13 7.39 -3.45
C PHE A 109 -0.71 7.90 -3.29
N MET A 110 0.23 6.96 -3.13
CA MET A 110 1.64 7.22 -3.33
C MET A 110 2.03 6.69 -4.71
N GLN A 111 2.53 7.59 -5.55
CA GLN A 111 2.97 7.28 -6.91
C GLN A 111 4.47 7.02 -6.89
N PHE A 112 4.84 5.74 -7.01
CA PHE A 112 6.25 5.33 -7.17
C PHE A 112 6.57 4.98 -8.63
N ALA A 113 5.56 4.59 -9.40
CA ALA A 113 5.68 4.24 -10.81
C ALA A 113 4.47 4.76 -11.59
N LYS A 114 4.61 4.85 -12.91
CA LYS A 114 3.57 5.37 -13.81
C LYS A 114 2.25 4.59 -13.74
N TYR A 115 2.31 3.30 -13.38
CA TYR A 115 1.16 2.38 -13.46
C TYR A 115 0.80 1.71 -12.13
N ASN A 116 1.79 1.43 -11.28
CA ASN A 116 1.56 0.83 -9.97
C ASN A 116 1.30 1.93 -8.94
N LYS A 117 0.16 1.83 -8.25
CA LYS A 117 -0.23 2.76 -7.19
C LYS A 117 -0.21 2.01 -5.86
N MET A 118 0.31 2.64 -4.83
CA MET A 118 0.06 2.19 -3.47
C MET A 118 -0.95 3.13 -2.82
N LEU A 119 -2.00 2.57 -2.24
CA LEU A 119 -2.97 3.33 -1.47
C LEU A 119 -2.57 3.29 0.01
N PHE A 120 -2.36 4.46 0.59
CA PHE A 120 -2.11 4.63 2.01
C PHE A 120 -3.38 5.15 2.66
N CYS A 121 -3.94 4.39 3.61
CA CYS A 121 -5.10 4.79 4.39
C CYS A 121 -4.77 4.69 5.88
N SER A 122 -5.17 5.69 6.67
CA SER A 122 -4.83 5.74 8.09
C SER A 122 -5.99 6.24 8.94
N LYS A 123 -5.97 5.83 10.22
CA LYS A 123 -6.93 6.28 11.24
C LYS A 123 -6.64 7.68 11.77
N LYS A 124 -5.46 8.23 11.43
CA LYS A 124 -5.10 9.62 11.71
C LYS A 124 -5.80 10.52 10.69
N GLU A 125 -6.66 11.41 11.17
CA GLU A 125 -7.24 12.47 10.35
C GLU A 125 -6.16 13.36 9.74
N LYS A 126 -6.44 13.94 8.57
CA LYS A 126 -5.55 14.91 7.90
C LYS A 126 -4.12 14.39 7.68
N ASN A 127 -3.97 13.08 7.49
CA ASN A 127 -2.70 12.41 7.23
C ASN A 127 -2.50 12.14 5.73
N SER A 128 -2.78 13.15 4.91
CA SER A 128 -2.71 13.10 3.45
C SER A 128 -1.79 14.19 2.91
N TRP A 129 -1.32 14.05 1.67
CA TRP A 129 -0.54 15.10 1.01
C TRP A 129 -1.31 16.41 0.85
N LEU A 130 -2.65 16.37 0.77
CA LEU A 130 -3.49 17.56 0.65
C LEU A 130 -3.53 18.34 1.96
N ASP A 131 -3.60 17.62 3.09
CA ASP A 131 -3.76 18.25 4.40
C ASP A 131 -2.45 18.54 5.11
N ASN A 132 -1.39 17.77 4.81
CA ASN A 132 -0.16 17.77 5.59
C ASN A 132 1.09 17.47 4.76
N ARG A 133 1.23 18.17 3.62
CA ARG A 133 2.28 17.97 2.64
C ARG A 133 3.69 18.02 3.24
N ASP A 134 4.02 19.08 3.98
CA ASP A 134 5.39 19.34 4.43
C ASP A 134 5.84 18.29 5.46
N GLU A 135 4.96 17.92 6.42
CA GLU A 135 5.26 16.87 7.40
C GLU A 135 5.47 15.51 6.72
N LEU A 136 4.62 15.14 5.75
CA LEU A 136 4.75 13.88 5.02
C LEU A 136 6.00 13.87 4.13
N TYR A 137 6.33 15.00 3.50
CA TYR A 137 7.53 15.15 2.69
C TYR A 137 8.79 14.97 3.53
N ASN A 138 8.87 15.66 4.67
CA ASN A 138 10.02 15.57 5.59
C ASN A 138 10.20 14.15 6.15
N ARG A 139 9.08 13.44 6.44
CA ARG A 139 9.13 12.04 6.86
C ARG A 139 9.63 11.13 5.76
N PHE A 140 9.15 11.32 4.54
CA PHE A 140 9.59 10.55 3.38
C PHE A 140 11.08 10.76 3.13
N GLU A 141 11.57 12.01 3.13
CA GLU A 141 13.00 12.34 3.01
C GLU A 141 13.86 11.72 4.10
N MET A 142 13.41 11.79 5.35
CA MET A 142 14.12 11.17 6.47
C MET A 142 14.22 9.63 6.29
N ILE A 143 13.14 8.98 5.87
CA ILE A 143 13.11 7.52 5.67
C ILE A 143 13.98 7.12 4.47
N ASP A 144 13.87 7.81 3.34
CA ASP A 144 14.65 7.53 2.14
C ASP A 144 16.16 7.62 2.42
N LYS A 145 16.60 8.69 3.10
CA LYS A 145 17.99 8.85 3.55
C LYS A 145 18.44 7.76 4.52
N LYS A 146 17.53 7.29 5.38
CA LYS A 146 17.87 6.28 6.40
C LYS A 146 17.97 4.87 5.83
N LEU A 147 17.15 4.57 4.83
CA LEU A 147 17.08 3.28 4.16
C LEU A 147 17.96 3.18 2.92
N ASP A 148 18.51 4.32 2.46
CA ASP A 148 19.39 4.43 1.28
C ASP A 148 18.72 3.88 0.00
N PHE A 149 17.43 4.17 -0.15
CA PHE A 149 16.66 3.75 -1.33
C PHE A 149 16.84 4.70 -2.53
N ASN A 150 17.33 5.92 -2.30
CA ASN A 150 17.59 6.94 -3.33
C ASN A 150 16.36 7.27 -4.21
N LEU A 151 15.16 7.22 -3.61
CA LEU A 151 13.90 7.45 -4.32
C LEU A 151 13.74 8.90 -4.79
N PHE A 152 14.35 9.86 -4.10
CA PHE A 152 14.34 11.28 -4.46
C PHE A 152 15.12 11.60 -5.74
N GLU A 153 16.26 10.95 -5.94
CA GLU A 153 17.11 11.21 -7.10
C GLU A 153 16.44 10.70 -8.38
N GLU A 154 15.79 9.53 -8.31
CA GLU A 154 15.05 8.96 -9.43
C GLU A 154 13.78 9.74 -9.80
N SER A 155 13.07 10.33 -8.83
CA SER A 155 11.90 11.16 -9.12
C SER A 155 12.28 12.46 -9.81
N ASN A 156 13.34 13.12 -9.34
CA ASN A 156 13.82 14.39 -9.90
C ASN A 156 14.46 14.21 -11.28
N ALA A 157 15.13 13.08 -11.53
CA ALA A 157 15.69 12.76 -12.85
C ALA A 157 14.59 12.65 -13.93
N LYS A 158 13.43 12.05 -13.60
CA LYS A 158 12.28 11.91 -14.52
C LYS A 158 11.61 13.24 -14.85
N ASP A 159 11.62 14.20 -13.92
CA ASP A 159 11.09 15.53 -14.18
C ASP A 159 12.04 16.37 -15.05
N HIS A 160 13.36 16.23 -14.89
CA HIS A 160 14.34 16.86 -15.78
C HIS A 160 14.29 16.36 -17.23
N GLU A 161 13.93 15.09 -17.44
CA GLU A 161 13.81 14.49 -18.77
C GLU A 161 12.57 15.01 -19.52
N LYS A 162 11.44 15.21 -18.82
CA LYS A 162 10.23 15.86 -19.37
C LYS A 162 10.48 17.30 -19.82
N THR A 163 11.30 18.06 -19.09
CA THR A 163 11.60 19.46 -19.42
C THR A 163 12.49 19.60 -20.66
N LYS A 164 13.31 18.58 -20.97
CA LYS A 164 14.12 18.53 -22.20
C LYS A 164 13.30 18.20 -23.45
N ASP A 165 12.28 17.36 -23.30
CA ASP A 165 11.39 16.98 -24.40
C ASP A 165 10.41 18.12 -24.81
N GLN A 166 10.16 19.06 -23.91
CA GLN A 166 9.36 20.27 -24.20
C GLN A 166 10.18 21.41 -24.82
N THR A 167 11.50 21.47 -24.58
CA THR A 167 12.37 22.50 -25.15
C THR A 167 12.88 22.16 -26.57
N ASN A 168 12.78 20.90 -27.01
CA ASN A 168 13.16 20.47 -28.36
C ASN A 168 12.00 20.44 -29.39
N LYS A 169 10.84 21.01 -29.04
CA LYS A 169 9.66 21.12 -29.93
C LYS A 169 9.31 22.55 -30.34
N SER A 170 10.24 23.49 -30.19
CA SER A 170 10.06 24.88 -30.63
C SER A 170 10.97 25.26 -31.77
#